data_AF-A0A7X6V987-F1
#
_entry.id   AF-A0A7X6V987-F1
#
_cell.length_a   1.000
_cell.length_b   1.000
_cell.length_c   1.000
_cell.angle_alpha   90.00
_cell.angle_beta   90.00
_cell.angle_gamma   90.00
#
_symmetry.space_group_name_H-M   'P 1'
#
loop_
_entity.id
_entity.type
_entity.pdbx_description
1 polymer ?
#
loop_
_entity_poly.entity_id
_entity_poly.type
_entity_poly.pdbx_seq_one_letter_code
_entity_poly.pdbx_strand_id
1 'polypeptide(L)' 'HHGCAEYGSIKSPSFPEAEVLSKIDELDARIYEMEEALKTVEPGEFSAKVWALDNREIYKMPDLEELEPETYDNEENP' A
#
# COMPACT_ATOMS: atom_id res chain seq x y z
N HIS A 1 32.45 -10.76 -27.00
CA HIS A 1 31.67 -11.78 -27.73
C HIS A 1 31.03 -12.70 -26.69
N HIS A 2 29.84 -12.34 -26.17
CA HIS A 2 28.52 -12.81 -26.62
C HIS A 2 28.44 -14.35 -26.66
N GLY A 3 27.52 -15.03 -26.02
CA GLY A 3 26.29 -14.61 -25.36
C GLY A 3 25.59 -15.81 -24.72
N CYS A 4 24.29 -15.63 -24.46
CA CYS A 4 23.34 -16.54 -23.79
C CYS A 4 23.08 -16.18 -22.32
N ALA A 5 22.44 -15.03 -22.12
CA ALA A 5 21.53 -14.82 -21.01
C ALA A 5 20.10 -14.96 -21.56
N GLU A 6 19.64 -16.20 -21.73
CA GLU A 6 18.23 -16.49 -22.03
C GLU A 6 17.68 -17.44 -20.96
N TYR A 7 17.75 -17.02 -19.69
CA TYR A 7 17.05 -17.71 -18.61
C TYR A 7 16.53 -16.67 -17.64
N GLY A 8 15.26 -16.30 -17.79
CA GLY A 8 14.62 -15.36 -16.85
C GLY A 8 13.76 -14.29 -17.49
N SER A 9 13.43 -14.37 -18.79
CA SER A 9 12.35 -13.51 -19.30
C SER A 9 11.07 -13.97 -18.63
N ILE A 10 10.60 -13.19 -17.64
CA ILE A 10 9.22 -13.21 -17.19
C ILE A 10 8.39 -13.14 -18.46
N LYS A 11 7.75 -14.24 -18.81
CA LYS A 11 6.96 -14.31 -20.03
C LYS A 11 5.78 -13.37 -19.82
N SER A 12 5.63 -12.39 -20.70
CA SER A 12 4.52 -11.45 -20.61
C SER A 12 3.20 -12.22 -20.59
N PRO A 13 2.22 -11.81 -19.75
CA PRO A 13 0.94 -12.46 -19.69
C PRO A 13 0.33 -12.58 -21.08
N SER A 14 0.03 -13.80 -21.50
CA SER A 14 -0.43 -14.09 -22.88
C SER A 14 -1.94 -14.30 -22.97
N PHE A 15 -2.64 -14.32 -21.82
CA PHE A 15 -4.09 -14.50 -21.71
C PHE A 15 -4.68 -13.42 -20.80
N PRO A 16 -5.95 -13.00 -21.01
CA PRO A 16 -6.58 -11.98 -20.19
C PRO A 16 -6.56 -12.29 -18.68
N GLU A 17 -6.80 -13.54 -18.30
CA GLU A 17 -6.79 -13.99 -16.91
C GLU A 17 -5.38 -13.90 -16.30
N ALA A 18 -4.34 -14.16 -17.10
CA ALA A 18 -2.95 -14.04 -16.65
C ALA A 18 -2.54 -12.58 -16.41
N GLU A 19 -3.07 -11.62 -17.18
CA GLU A 19 -2.84 -10.19 -16.96
C GLU A 19 -3.47 -9.74 -15.64
N VAL A 20 -4.70 -10.20 -15.37
CA VAL A 20 -5.39 -9.93 -14.09
C VAL A 20 -4.60 -10.51 -12.92
N LEU A 21 -4.14 -11.76 -13.02
CA LEU A 21 -3.32 -12.38 -11.98
C LEU A 21 -2.00 -11.64 -11.75
N SER A 22 -1.32 -11.23 -12.82
CA SER A 22 -0.08 -10.45 -12.70
C SER A 22 -0.31 -9.11 -12.00
N LYS A 23 -1.45 -8.47 -12.22
CA LYS A 23 -1.81 -7.21 -11.52
C LYS A 23 -2.14 -7.43 -10.05
N ILE A 24 -2.74 -8.56 -9.72
CA ILE A 24 -2.99 -8.95 -8.32
C ILE A 24 -1.66 -9.21 -7.60
N ASP A 25 -0.73 -9.91 -8.24
CA ASP A 25 0.61 -10.17 -7.70
C ASP A 25 1.40 -8.87 -7.46
N GLU A 26 1.37 -7.94 -8.43
CA GLU A 26 1.96 -6.61 -8.25
C GLU A 26 1.30 -5.83 -7.09
N LEU A 27 -0.03 -5.94 -6.97
CA LEU A 27 -0.76 -5.29 -5.88
C LEU A 27 -0.40 -5.88 -4.51
N ASP A 28 -0.27 -7.20 -4.40
CA ASP A 28 0.12 -7.90 -3.18
C ASP A 28 1.49 -7.43 -2.69
N ALA A 29 2.48 -7.39 -3.58
CA ALA A 29 3.80 -6.87 -3.27
C ALA A 29 3.76 -5.42 -2.76
N ARG A 30 2.93 -4.57 -3.38
CA ARG A 30 2.79 -3.16 -2.96
C ARG A 30 2.09 -3.02 -1.61
N ILE A 31 1.09 -3.84 -1.32
CA ILE A 31 0.42 -3.86 -0.02
C ILE A 31 1.40 -4.28 1.07
N TYR A 32 2.17 -5.34 0.83
CA TYR A 32 3.20 -5.79 1.77
C TYR A 32 4.19 -4.67 2.13
N GLU A 33 4.70 -3.94 1.13
CA GLU A 33 5.58 -2.79 1.35
C GLU A 33 4.89 -1.65 2.13
N MET A 34 3.60 -1.39 1.88
CA MET A 34 2.82 -0.42 2.66
C MET A 34 2.70 -0.85 4.12
N GLU A 35 2.40 -2.13 4.38
CA GLU A 35 2.29 -2.66 5.74
C GLU A 35 3.62 -2.57 6.49
N GLU A 36 4.73 -2.98 5.87
CA GLU A 36 6.07 -2.85 6.45
C GLU A 36 6.41 -1.39 6.78
N ALA A 37 6.11 -0.46 5.86
CA ALA A 37 6.33 0.96 6.10
C ALA A 37 5.53 1.49 7.29
N LEU A 38 4.30 1.00 7.51
CA LEU A 38 3.40 1.43 8.59
C LEU A 38 3.74 0.82 9.95
N LYS A 39 4.54 -0.26 10.03
CA LYS A 39 4.90 -0.90 11.32
C LYS A 39 5.66 0.01 12.27
N THR A 40 6.41 0.96 11.73
CA THR A 40 7.27 1.88 12.52
C THR A 40 6.68 3.29 12.66
N VAL A 41 5.46 3.48 12.17
CA VAL A 41 4.76 4.77 12.16
C VAL A 41 3.77 4.79 13.31
N GLU A 42 3.69 5.92 14.01
CA GLU A 42 2.69 6.12 15.05
C GLU A 42 1.30 6.36 14.44
N PRO A 43 0.22 5.93 15.10
CA PRO A 43 -1.13 6.19 14.61
C PRO A 43 -1.36 7.70 14.40
N GLY A 44 -1.96 8.08 13.28
CA GLY A 44 -2.17 9.49 12.92
C GLY A 44 -0.99 10.18 12.24
N GLU A 45 0.15 9.51 12.04
CA GLU A 45 1.31 10.05 11.33
C GLU A 45 1.51 9.45 9.92
N PHE A 46 2.39 10.09 9.15
CA PHE A 46 2.84 9.60 7.85
C PHE A 46 4.15 8.81 7.98
N SER A 47 4.28 7.76 7.16
CA SER A 47 5.54 7.07 7.00
C SER A 47 6.60 7.96 6.36
N ALA A 48 7.87 7.58 6.52
CA ALA A 48 8.91 8.06 5.63
C ALA A 48 8.59 7.70 4.17
N LYS A 49 9.20 8.41 3.23
CA LYS A 49 9.06 8.14 1.79
C LYS A 49 9.51 6.72 1.46
N VAL A 50 8.59 5.92 0.94
CA VAL A 50 8.87 4.53 0.56
C VAL A 50 9.32 4.49 -0.88
N TRP A 51 10.61 4.22 -1.12
CA TRP A 51 11.19 4.21 -2.46
C TRP A 51 10.52 3.19 -3.39
N ALA A 52 10.17 2.01 -2.85
CA ALA A 52 9.47 0.96 -3.60
C ALA A 52 8.04 1.35 -4.03
N LEU A 53 7.46 2.38 -3.41
CA LEU A 53 6.10 2.87 -3.70
C LEU A 53 6.15 4.25 -4.36
N ASP A 54 7.08 4.45 -5.29
CA ASP A 54 7.24 5.70 -6.04
C ASP A 54 7.50 6.92 -5.12
N ASN A 55 8.25 6.72 -4.04
CA ASN A 55 8.54 7.72 -3.00
C ASN A 55 7.29 8.31 -2.33
N ARG A 56 6.20 7.55 -2.27
CA ARG A 56 4.98 7.96 -1.57
C ARG A 56 5.13 7.82 -0.06
N GLU A 57 4.46 8.70 0.66
CA GLU A 57 4.28 8.65 2.11
C GLU A 57 2.94 7.98 2.39
N ILE A 58 2.92 6.99 3.29
CA ILE A 58 1.73 6.21 3.61
C ILE A 58 1.21 6.69 4.97
N TYR A 59 -0.07 7.03 5.02
CA TYR A 59 -0.71 7.49 6.25
C TYR A 59 -1.16 6.31 7.10
N LYS A 60 -0.82 6.32 8.40
CA LYS A 60 -1.39 5.39 9.37
C LYS A 60 -2.64 5.99 9.98
N MET A 61 -3.79 5.40 9.71
CA MET A 61 -5.03 5.82 10.35
C MET A 61 -4.90 5.66 11.88
N PRO A 62 -5.33 6.65 12.68
CA PRO A 62 -5.36 6.53 14.13
C PRO A 62 -6.25 5.35 14.53
N ASP A 63 -5.95 4.75 15.69
CA ASP A 63 -6.78 3.70 16.21
C ASP A 63 -8.19 4.23 16.45
N LEU A 64 -9.20 3.46 16.02
CA LEU A 64 -10.61 3.86 16.09
C LEU A 64 -11.08 4.18 17.52
N GLU A 65 -10.34 3.71 18.53
CA GLU A 65 -10.59 3.98 19.96
C GLU A 65 -10.14 5.40 20.39
N GLU A 66 -9.21 6.02 19.66
CA GLU A 66 -8.70 7.38 19.92
C GLU A 66 -9.45 8.47 19.15
N LEU A 67 -10.30 8.09 18.20
CA LEU A 67 -11.32 8.98 17.70
C LEU A 67 -12.32 9.19 18.83
N GLU A 68 -12.01 10.14 19.73
CA GLU A 68 -13.03 10.70 20.61
C GLU A 68 -14.24 10.94 19.74
N PRO A 69 -15.44 10.45 20.12
CA PRO A 69 -16.65 10.84 19.45
C PRO A 69 -16.76 12.34 19.67
N GLU A 70 -16.18 13.13 18.75
CA GLU A 70 -16.40 14.56 18.65
C GLU A 70 -17.90 14.68 18.75
N THR A 71 -18.27 15.29 19.85
CA THR A 71 -19.62 15.45 20.32
C THR A 71 -20.44 15.88 19.11
N TYR A 72 -21.23 14.96 18.56
CA TYR A 72 -22.45 15.37 17.88
C TYR A 72 -23.13 16.22 18.93
N ASP A 73 -23.05 17.54 18.74
CA ASP A 73 -23.62 18.54 19.60
C ASP A 73 -25.10 18.20 19.71
N ASN A 74 -25.43 17.42 20.74
CA ASN A 74 -26.76 17.32 21.30
C ASN A 74 -26.95 18.55 22.18
N GLU A 75 -26.64 19.72 21.66
CA GLU A 75 -27.21 20.96 22.14
C GLU A 75 -28.50 21.18 21.34
N GLU A 76 -29.58 20.65 21.92
CA GLU A 76 -30.77 21.48 22.17
C GLU A 76 -30.34 22.95 22.21
N ASN A 77 -30.74 23.80 21.26
CA ASN A 77 -32.00 24.57 21.27
C ASN A 77 -31.65 25.99 20.73
N PRO A 78 -32.52 26.75 20.03
CA PRO A 78 -33.97 26.57 19.85
C PRO A 78 -34.50 26.51 18.41
#